data_AF-A0A6I1HGR4-F1
#
_entry.id   AF-A0A6I1HGR4-F1
#
_cell.length_a   1.000
_cell.length_b   1.000
_cell.length_c   1.000
_cell.angle_alpha   90.00
_cell.angle_beta   90.00
_cell.angle_gamma   90.00
#
_symmetry.space_group_name_H-M   'P 1'
#
loop_
_entity.id
_entity.type
_entity.pdbx_description
1 polymer ?
#
loop_
_entity_poly.entity_id
_entity_poly.type
_entity_poly.pdbx_seq_one_letter_code
_entity_poly.pdbx_strand_id
1 'polypeptide(L)' 'METLELLFASLVRETAESIRDHHIPFAIKHDERAYYAWLDAHPINGYIQEAYREIEETAQQIRAIRAG' A
#
# COMPACT_ATOMS: atom_id res chain seq x y z
N MET A 1 -22.47 -1.97 8.38
CA MET A 1 -21.06 -1.69 8.13
C MET A 1 -20.81 -0.30 8.67
N GLU A 2 -20.11 -0.22 9.80
CA GLU A 2 -19.91 1.02 10.55
C GLU A 2 -18.93 1.94 9.79
N THR A 3 -19.14 3.26 9.87
CA THR A 3 -18.32 4.28 9.16
C THR A 3 -16.81 4.11 9.36
N LEU A 4 -16.39 3.58 10.52
CA LEU A 4 -15.00 3.26 10.82
C LEU A 4 -14.42 2.14 9.94
N GLU A 5 -15.20 1.12 9.61
CA GLU A 5 -14.77 0.01 8.75
C GLU A 5 -14.51 0.50 7.31
N LEU A 6 -15.34 1.42 6.84
CA LEU A 6 -15.19 2.05 5.52
C LEU A 6 -13.94 2.94 5.43
N LEU A 7 -13.68 3.72 6.48
CA LEU A 7 -12.48 4.57 6.56
C LEU A 7 -11.22 3.73 6.61
N PHE A 8 -11.22 2.65 7.40
CA PHE A 8 -10.10 1.71 7.47
C PHE A 8 -9.84 1.03 6.12
N ALA A 9 -10.90 0.54 5.46
CA ALA A 9 -10.77 -0.06 4.13
C ALA A 9 -10.24 0.94 3.07
N SER A 10 -10.65 2.22 3.14
CA SER A 10 -10.10 3.26 2.25
C SER A 10 -8.62 3.50 2.50
N LEU A 11 -8.21 3.59 3.76
CA LEU A 11 -6.81 3.80 4.13
C LEU A 11 -5.93 2.64 3.65
N VAL A 12 -6.36 1.39 3.88
CA VAL A 12 -5.64 0.20 3.41
C VAL A 12 -5.52 0.19 1.88
N ARG A 13 -6.59 0.58 1.16
CA ARG A 13 -6.56 0.69 -0.30
C ARG A 13 -5.58 1.76 -0.77
N GLU A 14 -5.63 2.96 -0.21
CA GLU A 14 -4.76 4.08 -0.56
C GLU A 14 -3.28 3.75 -0.28
N THR A 15 -2.99 3.10 0.84
CA THR A 15 -1.64 2.60 1.15
C THR A 15 -1.20 1.54 0.15
N ALA A 16 -2.04 0.57 -0.18
CA ALA A 16 -1.72 -0.46 -1.17
C ALA A 16 -1.46 0.14 -2.56
N GLU A 17 -2.21 1.18 -2.97
CA GLU A 17 -1.98 1.92 -4.21
C GLU A 17 -0.65 2.69 -4.18
N SER A 18 -0.33 3.36 -3.07
CA SER A 18 0.95 4.06 -2.88
C SER A 18 2.15 3.10 -2.97
N ILE A 19 2.06 1.94 -2.32
CA ILE A 19 3.10 0.89 -2.35
C ILE A 19 3.26 0.33 -3.75
N ARG A 20 2.15 -0.03 -4.41
CA ARG A 20 2.16 -0.51 -5.80
C ARG A 20 2.86 0.50 -6.70
N ASP A 21 2.49 1.77 -6.61
CA ASP A 21 3.03 2.83 -7.45
C ASP A 21 4.52 3.12 -7.17
N HIS A 22 4.99 2.92 -5.94
CA HIS A 22 6.42 2.99 -5.59
C HIS A 22 7.24 1.81 -6.09
N HIS A 23 6.65 0.61 -6.14
CA HIS A 23 7.38 -0.62 -6.45
C HIS A 23 7.34 -0.99 -7.93
N ILE A 24 6.38 -0.46 -8.70
CA ILE A 24 6.38 -0.61 -10.16
C ILE A 24 7.61 0.11 -10.74
N PRO A 25 8.46 -0.60 -11.52
CA PRO A 25 9.54 0.06 -12.22
C PRO A 25 9.03 1.20 -13.12
N PHE A 26 9.62 2.38 -12.98
CA PHE A 26 9.21 3.57 -13.73
C PHE A 26 9.12 3.33 -15.25
N ALA A 27 10.03 2.51 -15.78
CA ALA A 27 10.09 2.16 -17.19
C ALA A 27 8.88 1.36 -17.71
N ILE A 28 8.12 0.69 -16.83
CA ILE A 28 6.96 -0.14 -17.22
C ILE A 28 5.61 0.46 -16.82
N LYS A 29 5.60 1.59 -16.10
CA LYS A 29 4.37 2.22 -15.57
C LYS A 29 3.36 2.58 -16.67
N HIS A 30 3.84 2.88 -17.87
CA HIS A 30 3.02 3.26 -19.02
C HIS A 30 2.87 2.16 -20.06
N ASP A 31 3.52 1.01 -19.87
CA ASP A 31 3.35 -0.17 -20.72
C ASP A 31 2.36 -1.12 -20.06
N GLU A 32 1.14 -1.12 -20.55
CA GLU A 32 0.02 -1.89 -20.00
C GLU A 32 0.32 -3.39 -19.92
N ARG A 33 1.03 -3.96 -20.90
CA ARG A 33 1.37 -5.38 -20.92
C ARG A 33 2.44 -5.70 -19.88
N ALA A 34 3.49 -4.89 -19.81
CA ALA A 34 4.54 -5.07 -18.83
C ALA A 34 4.02 -4.83 -17.39
N TYR A 35 3.09 -3.89 -17.23
CA TYR A 35 2.39 -3.61 -15.98
C TYR A 35 1.62 -4.84 -15.47
N TYR A 36 0.74 -5.44 -16.28
CA TYR A 36 -0.02 -6.61 -15.85
C TYR A 36 0.86 -7.85 -15.64
N ALA A 37 1.87 -8.06 -16.48
CA ALA A 37 2.84 -9.15 -16.27
C ALA A 37 3.63 -8.99 -14.95
N TRP A 38 3.95 -7.76 -14.57
CA TRP A 38 4.59 -7.47 -13.29
C TRP A 38 3.64 -7.70 -12.12
N LEU A 39 2.36 -7.32 -12.22
CA LEU A 39 1.35 -7.60 -11.21
C LEU A 39 1.09 -9.10 -11.02
N ASP A 40 1.09 -9.89 -12.10
CA ASP A 40 0.91 -11.34 -12.01
C ASP A 40 2.11 -12.01 -11.31
N ALA A 41 3.33 -11.49 -11.52
CA ALA A 41 4.53 -11.96 -10.86
C ALA A 41 4.63 -11.52 -9.38
N HIS A 42 3.89 -10.47 -8.99
CA HIS A 42 3.93 -9.87 -7.66
C HIS A 42 2.51 -9.77 -7.09
N PRO A 43 2.00 -10.84 -6.45
CA PRO A 43 0.58 -10.96 -6.12
C PRO A 43 0.13 -9.98 -5.03
N ILE A 44 -1.16 -9.63 -5.09
CA ILE A 44 -1.86 -8.69 -4.20
C ILE A 44 -1.66 -9.00 -2.71
N ASN A 45 -1.54 -10.29 -2.32
CA ASN A 45 -1.31 -10.69 -0.93
C ASN A 45 0.01 -10.11 -0.37
N GLY A 46 1.06 -10.03 -1.20
CA GLY A 46 2.31 -9.37 -0.82
C GLY A 46 2.11 -7.88 -0.53
N TYR A 47 1.38 -7.16 -1.39
CA TYR A 47 1.12 -5.73 -1.17
C TYR A 47 0.24 -5.46 0.05
N ILE A 48 -0.71 -6.34 0.35
CA ILE A 48 -1.53 -6.22 1.56
C ILE A 48 -0.63 -6.34 2.80
N GLN A 49 0.30 -7.29 2.83
CA GLN A 49 1.27 -7.43 3.93
C GLN A 49 2.18 -6.21 4.06
N GLU A 50 2.69 -5.70 2.95
CA GLU A 50 3.51 -4.48 2.93
C GLU A 50 2.71 -3.25 3.39
N ALA A 51 1.44 -3.13 3.01
CA ALA A 51 0.55 -2.05 3.45
C ALA A 51 0.29 -2.11 4.96
N TYR A 52 0.06 -3.30 5.52
CA TYR A 52 -0.07 -3.47 6.97
C TYR A 52 1.19 -3.04 7.71
N ARG A 53 2.37 -3.38 7.17
CA ARG A 53 3.66 -2.97 7.74
C ARG A 53 3.82 -1.45 7.73
N GLU A 54 3.57 -0.78 6.60
CA GLU A 54 3.66 0.69 6.51
C GLU A 54 2.69 1.40 7.46
N ILE A 55 1.46 0.88 7.60
CA ILE A 55 0.47 1.42 8.54
C ILE A 55 0.98 1.30 9.98
N GLU A 56 1.57 0.16 10.37
CA GLU A 56 2.16 -0.02 11.70
C GLU A 56 3.35 0.91 11.94
N GLU A 57 4.29 1.00 10.99
CA GLU A 57 5.46 1.86 11.09
C GLU A 57 5.05 3.34 11.23
N THR A 58 4.10 3.79 10.42
CA THR A 58 3.55 5.16 10.50
C THR A 58 2.89 5.43 11.85
N ALA A 59 2.11 4.47 12.36
CA ALA A 59 1.48 4.58 13.66
C ALA A 59 2.51 4.67 14.79
N GLN A 60 3.62 3.94 14.70
CA GLN A 60 4.73 4.01 15.66
C GLN A 60 5.43 5.37 15.63
N GLN A 61 5.72 5.90 14.43
CA GLN A 61 6.33 7.22 14.28
C GLN A 61 5.45 8.34 14.88
N ILE A 62 4.14 8.31 14.64
CA ILE A 62 3.20 9.28 15.23
C ILE A 62 3.21 9.20 16.76
N ARG A 63 3.25 7.99 17.33
CA ARG A 63 3.33 7.81 18.80
C ARG A 63 4.64 8.36 19.35
N ALA A 64 5.75 8.13 18.67
CA ALA A 64 7.07 8.63 19.08
C ALA A 64 7.10 10.17 19.09
N ILE A 65 6.55 10.82 18.07
CA ILE A 65 6.44 12.29 18.00
C ILE A 65 5.60 12.85 19.15
N ARG A 66 4.52 12.17 19.54
CA ARG A 66 3.65 12.62 20.65
C ARG A 66 4.26 12.42 22.04
N ALA A 67 5.30 11.60 22.16
CA ALA A 67 5.94 11.27 23.44
C ALA A 67 7.16 12.15 23.76
N GLY A 68 7.63 12.94 22.80
CA GLY A 68 8.69 13.96 22.96
C GLY A 68 8.12 15.37 23.08
#